data_AF-A0A7W9T432-F1
#
_entry.id   AF-A0A7W9T432-F1
#
_cell.length_a   1.000
_cell.length_b   1.000
_cell.length_c   1.000
_cell.angle_alpha   90.00
_cell.angle_beta   90.00
_cell.angle_gamma   90.00
#
_symmetry.space_group_name_H-M   'P 1'
#
loop_
_entity.id
_entity.type
_entity.pdbx_description
1 polymer ?
#
loop_
_entity_poly.entity_id
_entity_poly.type
_entity_poly.pdbx_seq_one_letter_code
_entity_poly.pdbx_strand_id
1 'polypeptide(L)'
;MKKTLLLLSAAAAFTMASCSENKTGETTSTETTTSTTAPVTSTAYSSEAIERRADRISSDMATKMKFDEATRAKIRTAYVTRGQRIAELQTRYATDTAGMAAAMRDVYMNTDTELKTILTDPTQYSAYESSRMEYMDDRYMDDDASMSGSDMSSSSSMSDASGMEAGSAGGEGKLKVKRDGDIKIKDAEGNKLKMDADDGTVKAKPENGEKIKEE
;
A
#
# COMPACT_ATOMS: atom_id res chain seq x y z
N MET A 1 8.58 -6.33 -55.44
CA MET A 1 7.32 -6.31 -56.21
C MET A 1 6.31 -5.55 -55.33
N LYS A 2 5.87 -4.33 -55.67
CA LYS A 2 4.65 -4.01 -56.45
C LYS A 2 3.46 -4.87 -55.96
N LYS A 3 2.30 -4.40 -55.48
CA LYS A 3 1.54 -3.16 -55.71
C LYS A 3 0.22 -3.18 -54.86
N THR A 4 -0.14 -2.04 -54.27
CA THR A 4 -1.49 -1.39 -54.17
C THR A 4 -2.82 -2.17 -54.10
N LEU A 5 -3.73 -1.71 -53.20
CA LEU A 5 -5.13 -1.20 -53.40
C LEU A 5 -5.90 -1.35 -52.05
N LEU A 6 -6.35 -0.33 -51.29
CA LEU A 6 -7.31 0.78 -51.47
C LEU A 6 -8.79 0.33 -51.56
N LEU A 7 -9.64 0.87 -50.66
CA LEU A 7 -11.12 1.12 -50.67
C LEU A 7 -11.81 0.53 -49.42
N LEU A 8 -12.89 1.06 -48.81
CA LEU A 8 -13.64 2.33 -48.84
C LEU A 8 -14.78 2.14 -47.79
N SER A 9 -15.15 3.23 -47.11
CA SER A 9 -16.31 3.52 -46.25
C SER A 9 -17.51 2.54 -46.13
N ALA A 10 -18.09 2.46 -44.93
CA ALA A 10 -19.55 2.51 -44.73
C ALA A 10 -19.91 2.93 -43.28
N ALA A 11 -20.77 3.95 -43.18
CA ALA A 11 -21.40 4.46 -41.97
C ALA A 11 -22.85 3.96 -41.85
N ALA A 12 -23.45 4.18 -40.67
CA ALA A 12 -24.84 3.95 -40.25
C ALA A 12 -25.20 2.49 -39.89
N ALA A 13 -26.02 2.19 -38.88
CA ALA A 13 -27.11 2.96 -38.29
C ALA A 13 -27.35 2.61 -36.80
N PHE A 14 -27.78 3.60 -36.02
CA PHE A 14 -28.44 3.42 -34.72
C PHE A 14 -29.81 2.78 -34.96
N THR A 15 -30.02 1.56 -34.47
CA THR A 15 -31.36 0.96 -34.37
C THR A 15 -31.99 1.37 -33.04
N MET A 16 -32.99 2.26 -33.12
CA MET A 16 -33.99 2.48 -32.08
C MET A 16 -35.11 1.44 -32.25
N ALA A 17 -35.24 0.54 -31.28
CA ALA A 17 -36.40 -0.33 -31.03
C ALA A 17 -36.27 -0.74 -29.54
N SER A 18 -37.27 -0.79 -28.69
CA SER A 18 -38.71 -0.81 -28.85
C SER A 18 -39.31 -0.33 -27.53
N CYS A 19 -40.40 0.44 -27.58
CA CYS A 19 -41.24 0.70 -26.43
C CYS A 19 -41.83 -0.63 -25.92
N SER A 20 -41.80 -0.84 -24.61
CA SER A 20 -42.78 -1.65 -23.90
C SER A 20 -43.34 -0.82 -22.76
N GLU A 21 -44.66 -0.89 -22.68
CA GLU A 21 -45.60 -0.04 -21.97
C GLU A 21 -45.65 -0.36 -20.46
N ASN A 22 -45.74 0.71 -19.67
CA ASN A 22 -46.43 0.84 -18.39
C ASN A 22 -46.26 -0.26 -17.31
N LYS A 23 -45.38 0.01 -16.34
CA LYS A 23 -45.59 -0.45 -14.97
C LYS A 23 -45.15 0.63 -13.98
N THR A 24 -46.13 1.20 -13.29
CA THR A 24 -45.96 2.04 -12.11
C THR A 24 -45.03 1.36 -11.11
N GLY A 25 -43.84 1.92 -10.97
CA GLY A 25 -42.85 1.55 -9.96
C GLY A 25 -42.26 2.84 -9.41
N GLU A 26 -42.32 2.97 -8.09
CA GLU A 26 -41.94 4.14 -7.31
C GLU A 26 -40.58 4.72 -7.73
N THR A 27 -40.56 6.02 -8.01
CA THR A 27 -39.34 6.78 -8.25
C THR A 27 -38.62 6.98 -6.91
N THR A 28 -37.82 5.99 -6.51
CA THR A 28 -36.73 6.23 -5.56
C THR A 28 -35.67 7.01 -6.31
N SER A 29 -35.56 8.31 -6.02
CA SER A 29 -34.45 9.15 -6.45
C SER A 29 -33.14 8.47 -6.13
N THR A 30 -32.46 7.95 -7.15
CA THR A 30 -31.06 7.59 -7.07
C THR A 30 -30.29 8.92 -7.18
N GLU A 31 -29.96 9.52 -6.05
CA GLU A 31 -28.88 10.49 -5.99
C GLU A 31 -27.58 9.74 -6.31
N THR A 32 -27.18 9.74 -7.59
CA THR A 32 -25.79 9.45 -7.95
C THR A 32 -24.96 10.67 -7.58
N THR A 33 -24.59 10.77 -6.31
CA THR A 33 -23.49 11.61 -5.86
C THR A 33 -22.23 11.12 -6.57
N THR A 34 -21.89 11.79 -7.67
CA THR A 34 -20.58 11.61 -8.31
C THR A 34 -19.58 12.36 -7.44
N SER A 35 -19.16 11.74 -6.33
CA SER A 35 -18.01 12.21 -5.56
C SER A 35 -16.80 12.10 -6.47
N THR A 36 -16.38 13.24 -7.01
CA THR A 36 -15.07 13.39 -7.62
C THR A 36 -14.06 13.37 -6.48
N THR A 37 -13.62 12.18 -6.07
CA THR A 37 -12.54 12.03 -5.09
C THR A 37 -11.25 12.52 -5.76
N ALA A 38 -10.76 13.67 -5.31
CA ALA A 38 -9.44 14.15 -5.69
C ALA A 38 -8.39 13.11 -5.27
N PRO A 39 -7.35 12.84 -6.07
CA PRO A 39 -6.30 11.92 -5.68
C PRO A 39 -5.61 12.45 -4.41
N VAL A 40 -5.78 11.74 -3.30
CA VAL A 40 -5.09 12.03 -2.04
C VAL A 40 -3.62 11.69 -2.24
N THR A 41 -2.85 12.64 -2.76
CA THR A 41 -1.40 12.49 -2.87
C THR A 41 -0.83 12.80 -1.51
N SER A 42 -0.66 11.77 -0.69
CA SER A 42 -0.02 11.91 0.63
C SER A 42 1.37 12.52 0.44
N THR A 43 1.64 13.65 1.11
CA THR A 43 2.96 14.32 1.10
C THR A 43 4.08 13.38 1.53
N ALA A 44 3.73 12.35 2.33
CA ALA A 44 4.61 11.30 2.80
C ALA A 44 5.29 10.51 1.67
N TYR A 45 4.69 10.42 0.48
CA TYR A 45 5.25 9.73 -0.70
C TYR A 45 5.55 10.67 -1.87
N SER A 46 5.80 11.95 -1.59
CA SER A 46 6.44 12.84 -2.58
C SER A 46 7.80 12.28 -3.01
N SER A 47 8.22 12.59 -4.25
CA SER A 47 9.51 12.11 -4.78
C SER A 47 10.68 12.49 -3.87
N GLU A 48 10.69 13.71 -3.34
CA GLU A 48 11.72 14.16 -2.39
C GLU A 48 11.72 13.36 -1.09
N ALA A 49 10.54 13.08 -0.51
CA ALA A 49 10.42 12.27 0.69
C ALA A 49 10.90 10.84 0.46
N ILE A 50 10.60 10.24 -0.70
CA ILE A 50 11.08 8.91 -1.09
C ILE A 50 12.61 8.89 -1.16
N GLU A 51 13.22 9.87 -1.85
CA GLU A 51 14.68 9.96 -1.98
C GLU A 51 15.37 10.09 -0.62
N ARG A 52 14.93 11.04 0.22
CA ARG A 52 15.49 11.25 1.56
C ARG A 52 15.33 10.01 2.45
N ARG A 53 14.20 9.29 2.33
CA ARG A 53 13.97 8.06 3.08
C ARG A 53 14.93 6.95 2.66
N ALA A 54 15.06 6.73 1.35
CA ALA A 54 15.96 5.74 0.80
C ALA A 54 17.42 6.02 1.17
N ASP A 55 17.82 7.30 1.21
CA ASP A 55 19.13 7.74 1.69
C ASP A 55 19.36 7.33 3.16
N ARG A 56 18.41 7.62 4.05
CA ARG A 56 18.54 7.25 5.47
C ARG A 56 18.60 5.74 5.67
N ILE A 57 17.71 4.99 5.02
CA ILE A 57 17.66 3.53 5.15
C ILE A 57 18.97 2.91 4.66
N SER A 58 19.40 3.26 3.44
CA SER A 58 20.62 2.70 2.85
C SER A 58 21.88 3.09 3.64
N SER A 59 21.93 4.30 4.20
CA SER A 59 23.02 4.74 5.08
C SER A 59 23.06 3.98 6.42
N ASP A 60 21.91 3.74 7.04
CA ASP A 60 21.84 2.95 8.30
C ASP A 60 22.26 1.50 8.04
N MET A 61 21.74 0.89 6.97
CA MET A 61 22.12 -0.44 6.52
C MET A 61 23.64 -0.53 6.27
N ALA A 62 24.24 0.46 5.59
CA ALA A 62 25.68 0.49 5.33
C ALA A 62 26.49 0.54 6.62
N THR A 63 26.02 1.36 7.57
CA THR A 63 26.69 1.56 8.85
C THR A 63 26.66 0.29 9.70
N LYS A 64 25.52 -0.41 9.74
CA LYS A 64 25.31 -1.62 10.56
C LYS A 64 25.95 -2.86 9.93
N MET A 65 25.80 -3.05 8.62
CA MET A 65 26.26 -4.26 7.91
C MET A 65 27.63 -4.10 7.24
N LYS A 66 28.22 -2.90 7.27
CA LYS A 66 29.60 -2.62 6.81
C LYS A 66 29.85 -2.98 5.34
N PHE A 67 28.87 -2.77 4.46
CA PHE A 67 29.07 -2.89 3.01
C PHE A 67 29.62 -1.59 2.38
N ASP A 68 30.10 -1.69 1.14
CA ASP A 68 30.73 -0.58 0.43
C ASP A 68 29.73 0.42 -0.19
N GLU A 69 30.27 1.52 -0.70
CA GLU A 69 29.48 2.58 -1.33
C GLU A 69 28.69 2.08 -2.55
N ALA A 70 29.25 1.16 -3.33
CA ALA A 70 28.58 0.60 -4.50
C ALA A 70 27.35 -0.23 -4.10
N THR A 71 27.45 -1.04 -3.04
CA THR A 71 26.34 -1.81 -2.47
C THR A 71 25.30 -0.88 -1.88
N ARG A 72 25.72 0.17 -1.17
CA ARG A 72 24.81 1.21 -0.65
C ARG A 72 23.99 1.86 -1.76
N ALA A 73 24.62 2.25 -2.85
CA ALA A 73 23.93 2.90 -3.98
C ALA A 73 22.87 1.99 -4.63
N LYS A 74 23.14 0.69 -4.72
CA LYS A 74 22.15 -0.30 -5.20
C LYS A 74 20.98 -0.45 -4.22
N ILE A 75 21.26 -0.56 -2.93
CA ILE A 75 20.22 -0.64 -1.89
C ILE A 75 19.35 0.62 -1.89
N ARG A 76 19.96 1.81 -1.98
CA ARG A 76 19.25 3.08 -2.12
C ARG A 76 18.30 3.04 -3.31
N THR A 77 18.76 2.54 -4.47
CA THR A 77 17.94 2.41 -5.69
C THR A 77 16.74 1.48 -5.47
N ALA A 78 16.93 0.34 -4.80
CA ALA A 78 15.85 -0.58 -4.45
C ALA A 78 14.79 0.11 -3.56
N TYR A 79 15.21 0.88 -2.56
CA TYR A 79 14.29 1.62 -1.69
C TYR A 79 13.59 2.80 -2.36
N VAL A 80 14.25 3.51 -3.29
CA VAL A 80 13.58 4.52 -4.13
C VAL A 80 12.49 3.87 -4.98
N THR A 81 12.82 2.75 -5.64
CA THR A 81 11.86 2.00 -6.48
C THR A 81 10.68 1.49 -5.67
N ARG A 82 10.94 0.96 -4.47
CA ARG A 82 9.90 0.56 -3.51
C ARG A 82 8.98 1.74 -3.16
N GLY A 83 9.54 2.87 -2.74
CA GLY A 83 8.77 4.07 -2.40
C GLY A 83 7.91 4.58 -3.56
N GLN A 84 8.44 4.57 -4.78
CA GLN A 84 7.70 4.94 -6.00
C GLN A 84 6.52 4.01 -6.25
N ARG A 85 6.73 2.69 -6.16
CA ARG A 85 5.64 1.71 -6.31
C ARG A 85 4.57 1.92 -5.27
N ILE A 86 4.93 2.19 -4.02
CA ILE A 86 3.96 2.48 -2.96
C ILE A 86 3.12 3.73 -3.30
N ALA A 87 3.76 4.80 -3.79
CA ALA A 87 3.05 6.00 -4.22
C ALA A 87 2.05 5.71 -5.36
N GLU A 88 2.43 4.87 -6.32
CA GLU A 88 1.54 4.41 -7.39
C GLU A 88 0.36 3.60 -6.86
N LEU A 89 0.60 2.71 -5.88
CA LEU A 89 -0.45 1.91 -5.26
C LEU A 89 -1.50 2.77 -4.56
N GLN A 90 -1.08 3.84 -3.88
CA GLN A 90 -2.01 4.77 -3.22
C GLN A 90 -2.98 5.41 -4.22
N THR A 91 -2.50 5.70 -5.43
CA THR A 91 -3.35 6.25 -6.49
C THR A 91 -4.24 5.17 -7.12
N ARG A 92 -3.66 4.00 -7.41
CA ARG A 92 -4.35 2.91 -8.10
C ARG A 92 -5.47 2.28 -7.28
N TYR A 93 -5.26 2.14 -5.98
CA TYR A 93 -6.16 1.46 -5.06
C TYR A 93 -6.86 2.43 -4.11
N ALA A 94 -7.06 3.68 -4.53
CA ALA A 94 -7.66 4.74 -3.70
C ALA A 94 -9.02 4.35 -3.09
N THR A 95 -9.75 3.41 -3.71
CA THR A 95 -11.05 2.92 -3.24
C THR A 95 -11.05 1.42 -2.87
N ASP A 96 -9.92 0.74 -2.97
CA ASP A 96 -9.79 -0.71 -2.74
C ASP A 96 -8.65 -0.98 -1.75
N THR A 97 -8.96 -0.84 -0.47
CA THR A 97 -7.99 -1.02 0.61
C THR A 97 -7.46 -2.46 0.70
N ALA A 98 -8.26 -3.46 0.31
CA ALA A 98 -7.86 -4.87 0.34
C ALA A 98 -6.86 -5.16 -0.79
N GLY A 99 -7.16 -4.73 -2.02
CA GLY A 99 -6.24 -4.79 -3.14
C GLY A 99 -4.96 -3.98 -2.89
N MET A 100 -5.06 -2.84 -2.20
CA MET A 100 -3.87 -2.07 -1.80
C MET A 100 -2.98 -2.88 -0.85
N ALA A 101 -3.54 -3.54 0.16
CA ALA A 101 -2.75 -4.34 1.10
C ALA A 101 -2.04 -5.52 0.42
N ALA A 102 -2.74 -6.23 -0.46
CA ALA A 102 -2.14 -7.32 -1.23
C ALA A 102 -0.99 -6.82 -2.12
N ALA A 103 -1.23 -5.77 -2.91
CA ALA A 103 -0.20 -5.20 -3.79
C ALA A 103 0.99 -4.62 -3.00
N MET A 104 0.74 -4.07 -1.81
CA MET A 104 1.78 -3.57 -0.91
C MET A 104 2.71 -4.69 -0.43
N ARG A 105 2.13 -5.83 -0.06
CA ARG A 105 2.89 -7.02 0.32
C ARG A 105 3.83 -7.44 -0.80
N ASP A 106 3.33 -7.45 -2.03
CA ASP A 106 4.14 -7.81 -3.20
C ASP A 106 5.29 -6.82 -3.41
N VAL A 107 5.07 -5.52 -3.21
CA VAL A 107 6.15 -4.51 -3.28
C VAL A 107 7.24 -4.82 -2.25
N TYR A 108 6.89 -5.18 -1.02
CA TYR A 108 7.86 -5.56 0.00
C TYR A 108 8.61 -6.85 -0.31
N MET A 109 7.90 -7.91 -0.73
CA MET A 109 8.54 -9.19 -1.10
C MET A 109 9.48 -9.04 -2.31
N ASN A 110 9.09 -8.22 -3.30
CA ASN A 110 9.93 -7.94 -4.46
C ASN A 110 11.20 -7.18 -4.07
N THR A 111 11.08 -6.22 -3.14
CA THR A 111 12.25 -5.49 -2.64
C THR A 111 13.19 -6.40 -1.87
N ASP A 112 12.67 -7.31 -1.03
CA ASP A 112 13.49 -8.31 -0.33
C ASP A 112 14.23 -9.22 -1.31
N THR A 113 13.55 -9.64 -2.39
CA THR A 113 14.16 -10.44 -3.46
C THR A 113 15.29 -9.66 -4.14
N GLU A 114 15.09 -8.38 -4.43
CA GLU A 114 16.13 -7.51 -5.00
C GLU A 114 17.32 -7.35 -4.04
N LEU A 115 17.07 -7.08 -2.75
CA LEU A 115 18.11 -6.96 -1.73
C LEU A 115 18.92 -8.24 -1.57
N LYS A 116 18.30 -9.42 -1.72
CA LYS A 116 19.00 -10.71 -1.76
C LYS A 116 20.01 -10.81 -2.90
N THR A 117 19.71 -10.19 -4.05
CA THR A 117 20.65 -10.17 -5.19
C THR A 117 21.78 -9.15 -5.01
N ILE A 118 21.55 -8.10 -4.21
CA ILE A 118 22.52 -7.03 -3.94
C ILE A 118 23.48 -7.44 -2.83
N LEU A 119 22.96 -8.03 -1.74
CA LEU A 119 23.72 -8.49 -0.58
C LEU A 119 24.27 -9.91 -0.84
N THR A 120 25.29 -9.98 -1.69
CA THR A 120 25.87 -11.26 -2.12
C THR A 120 26.67 -11.98 -1.04
N ASP A 121 27.07 -11.28 0.03
CA ASP A 121 27.65 -11.90 1.22
C ASP A 121 26.53 -12.56 2.06
N PRO A 122 26.55 -13.89 2.26
CA PRO A 122 25.54 -14.58 3.04
C PRO A 122 25.36 -14.04 4.47
N THR A 123 26.42 -13.51 5.08
CA THR A 123 26.38 -12.95 6.43
C THR A 123 25.63 -11.61 6.46
N GLN A 124 25.81 -10.78 5.43
CA GLN A 124 25.10 -9.51 5.29
C GLN A 124 23.61 -9.73 5.03
N TYR A 125 23.27 -10.67 4.14
CA TYR A 125 21.88 -10.98 3.87
C TYR A 125 21.16 -11.60 5.09
N SER A 126 21.82 -12.50 5.83
CA SER A 126 21.25 -13.06 7.06
C SER A 126 21.05 -12.00 8.16
N ALA A 127 21.99 -11.05 8.28
CA ALA A 127 21.85 -9.90 9.18
C ALA A 127 20.68 -9.00 8.76
N TYR A 128 20.53 -8.73 7.46
CA TYR A 128 19.38 -8.03 6.91
C TYR A 128 18.07 -8.76 7.24
N GLU A 129 17.94 -10.05 6.94
CA GLU A 129 16.71 -10.80 7.22
C GLU A 129 16.30 -10.72 8.70
N SER A 130 17.28 -10.84 9.60
CA SER A 130 17.06 -10.77 11.05
C SER A 130 16.62 -9.38 11.53
N SER A 131 17.02 -8.33 10.82
CA SER A 131 16.73 -6.93 11.15
C SER A 131 15.81 -6.24 10.14
N ARG A 132 15.19 -6.98 9.22
CA ARG A 132 14.42 -6.46 8.08
C ARG A 132 13.38 -5.43 8.48
N MET A 133 12.73 -5.65 9.62
CA MET A 133 11.70 -4.77 10.17
C MET A 133 12.23 -3.40 10.59
N GLU A 134 13.52 -3.28 10.87
CA GLU A 134 14.17 -2.00 11.17
C GLU A 134 14.29 -1.11 9.94
N TYR A 135 14.18 -1.66 8.73
CA TYR A 135 14.37 -0.98 7.45
C TYR A 135 13.07 -0.84 6.65
N MET A 136 11.92 -0.84 7.33
CA MET A 136 10.61 -0.60 6.72
C MET A 136 10.33 0.91 6.62
N ASP A 137 9.60 1.33 5.57
CA ASP A 137 9.36 2.75 5.27
C ASP A 137 8.72 3.50 6.43
N ASP A 138 7.83 2.86 7.17
CA ASP A 138 7.06 3.44 8.28
C ASP A 138 7.96 3.91 9.43
N ARG A 139 9.12 3.29 9.64
CA ARG A 139 10.13 3.73 10.63
C ARG A 139 10.95 4.94 10.20
N TYR A 140 10.95 5.25 8.90
CA TYR A 140 11.68 6.37 8.33
C TYR A 140 10.72 7.39 7.70
N MET A 141 9.46 7.42 8.13
CA MET A 141 8.54 8.51 7.78
C MET A 141 8.94 9.77 8.55
N ASP A 142 8.96 10.92 7.88
CA ASP A 142 9.38 12.21 8.48
C ASP A 142 8.36 12.78 9.47
N ASP A 143 7.17 12.17 9.61
CA ASP A 143 6.13 12.53 10.58
C ASP A 143 6.48 12.11 12.02
N ASP A 144 7.77 12.19 12.35
CA ASP A 144 8.41 11.95 13.65
C ASP A 144 8.13 13.10 14.63
N ALA A 145 6.84 13.37 14.86
CA ALA A 145 6.37 14.12 16.03
C ALA A 145 5.51 13.24 16.96
N SER A 146 5.35 11.94 16.70
CA SER A 146 4.46 11.10 17.53
C SER A 146 4.85 9.63 17.75
N MET A 147 6.07 9.18 17.42
CA MET A 147 6.45 7.76 17.55
C MET A 147 7.45 7.44 18.67
N SER A 148 7.65 8.35 19.63
CA SER A 148 8.06 7.95 20.98
C SER A 148 6.82 7.48 21.75
N GLY A 149 6.43 6.23 21.49
CA GLY A 149 5.27 5.57 22.08
C GLY A 149 5.56 4.09 22.19
N SER A 150 6.27 3.74 23.24
CA SER A 150 6.46 2.40 23.76
C SER A 150 5.13 1.63 23.90
N ASP A 151 4.78 0.83 22.90
CA ASP A 151 3.83 -0.28 23.04
C ASP A 151 4.37 -1.51 22.32
N MET A 152 5.50 -1.97 22.85
CA MET A 152 5.91 -3.36 22.77
C MET A 152 5.15 -4.11 23.88
N SER A 153 3.96 -4.62 23.57
CA SER A 153 3.45 -5.77 24.31
C SER A 153 3.16 -6.89 23.33
N SER A 154 4.08 -7.84 23.34
CA SER A 154 3.87 -9.21 22.92
C SER A 154 2.67 -9.81 23.63
N SER A 155 1.73 -10.39 22.88
CA SER A 155 1.15 -11.66 23.31
C SER A 155 0.64 -12.43 22.09
N SER A 156 1.38 -13.49 21.79
CA SER A 156 0.78 -14.76 21.43
C SER A 156 -0.27 -15.11 22.48
N SER A 157 -1.56 -14.95 22.16
CA SER A 157 -2.68 -15.79 22.58
C SER A 157 -3.99 -15.08 22.26
N MET A 158 -4.83 -15.73 21.47
CA MET A 158 -6.24 -15.43 21.37
C MET A 158 -6.88 -15.53 22.76
N SER A 159 -7.48 -14.45 23.25
CA SER A 159 -8.64 -14.43 24.15
C SER A 159 -9.06 -12.98 24.44
N ASP A 160 -10.33 -12.71 24.21
CA ASP A 160 -11.13 -11.62 24.79
C ASP A 160 -10.82 -10.17 24.39
N ALA A 161 -11.75 -9.61 23.63
CA ALA A 161 -11.74 -8.25 23.12
C ALA A 161 -12.58 -7.34 24.03
N SER A 162 -11.93 -6.69 24.98
CA SER A 162 -12.46 -5.49 25.65
C SER A 162 -11.31 -4.59 26.10
N GLY A 163 -10.73 -3.88 25.14
CA GLY A 163 -9.63 -2.93 25.37
C GLY A 163 -9.57 -1.91 24.26
N MET A 164 -10.47 -0.93 24.35
CA MET A 164 -10.50 0.26 23.49
C MET A 164 -9.30 1.14 23.82
N GLU A 165 -8.32 1.20 22.93
CA GLU A 165 -7.35 2.30 22.89
C GLU A 165 -7.68 3.14 21.66
N ALA A 166 -8.32 4.27 21.93
CA ALA A 166 -8.62 5.32 20.98
C ALA A 166 -7.34 6.14 20.75
N GLY A 167 -6.41 5.58 19.99
CA GLY A 167 -5.13 6.22 19.67
C GLY A 167 -5.08 6.75 18.23
N SER A 168 -5.03 8.08 18.10
CA SER A 168 -4.54 8.86 16.95
C SER A 168 -5.50 9.07 15.76
N ALA A 169 -6.32 10.12 15.90
CA ALA A 169 -6.72 10.99 14.80
C ALA A 169 -5.55 11.94 14.49
N GLY A 170 -5.05 11.90 13.26
CA GLY A 170 -3.89 12.69 12.81
C GLY A 170 -2.99 11.90 11.88
N GLY A 171 -3.08 12.20 10.58
CA GLY A 171 -2.25 11.62 9.52
C GLY A 171 -3.09 10.90 8.47
N GLU A 172 -3.22 11.54 7.31
CA GLU A 172 -3.76 10.98 6.07
C GLU A 172 -3.09 9.64 5.76
N GLY A 173 -3.85 8.57 5.45
CA GLY A 173 -3.28 7.35 4.86
C GLY A 173 -2.15 6.66 5.63
N LYS A 174 -2.37 6.21 6.87
CA LYS A 174 -1.30 5.60 7.68
C LYS A 174 -1.07 4.13 7.33
N LEU A 175 0.14 3.82 6.86
CA LEU A 175 0.61 2.46 6.61
C LEU A 175 1.57 2.00 7.72
N LYS A 176 1.40 0.76 8.19
CA LYS A 176 2.29 0.14 9.17
C LYS A 176 2.53 -1.32 8.83
N VAL A 177 3.80 -1.73 8.79
CA VAL A 177 4.20 -3.12 8.60
C VAL A 177 4.64 -3.67 9.95
N LYS A 178 4.10 -4.82 10.35
CA LYS A 178 4.41 -5.45 11.64
C LYS A 178 5.48 -6.52 11.52
N ARG A 179 6.02 -6.94 12.68
CA ARG A 179 7.09 -7.94 12.80
C ARG A 179 6.71 -9.32 12.24
N ASP A 180 5.45 -9.70 12.33
CA ASP A 180 4.87 -10.90 11.71
C ASP A 180 4.69 -10.75 10.19
N GLY A 181 4.94 -9.57 9.64
CA GLY A 181 4.70 -9.25 8.23
C GLY A 181 3.30 -8.71 7.96
N ASP A 182 2.45 -8.58 8.99
CA ASP A 182 1.09 -8.07 8.80
C ASP A 182 1.14 -6.64 8.27
N ILE A 183 0.25 -6.36 7.33
CA ILE A 183 0.10 -5.01 6.78
C ILE A 183 -1.15 -4.40 7.39
N LYS A 184 -0.98 -3.23 8.02
CA LYS A 184 -2.07 -2.39 8.48
C LYS A 184 -2.14 -1.13 7.64
N ILE A 185 -3.32 -0.85 7.12
CA ILE A 185 -3.64 0.34 6.35
C ILE A 185 -4.76 1.07 7.05
N LYS A 186 -4.63 2.38 7.18
CA LYS A 186 -5.72 3.29 7.51
C LYS A 186 -5.94 4.21 6.32
N ASP A 187 -7.15 4.26 5.76
CA ASP A 187 -7.47 5.19 4.68
C ASP A 187 -7.77 6.60 5.21
N ALA A 188 -8.05 7.54 4.30
CA ALA A 188 -8.33 8.93 4.63
C ALA A 188 -9.65 9.09 5.40
N GLU A 189 -10.61 8.20 5.13
CA GLU A 189 -11.91 8.08 5.78
C GLU A 189 -11.81 7.39 7.17
N GLY A 190 -10.62 6.97 7.57
CA GLY A 190 -10.38 6.38 8.89
C GLY A 190 -10.71 4.90 9.01
N ASN A 191 -11.14 4.24 7.94
CA ASN A 191 -11.29 2.79 7.89
C ASN A 191 -9.93 2.12 8.03
N LYS A 192 -9.90 0.99 8.70
CA LYS A 192 -8.69 0.23 8.98
C LYS A 192 -8.79 -1.15 8.35
N LEU A 193 -7.75 -1.52 7.62
CA LEU A 193 -7.60 -2.87 7.09
C LEU A 193 -6.32 -3.49 7.65
N LYS A 194 -6.42 -4.72 8.11
CA LYS A 194 -5.27 -5.54 8.50
C LYS A 194 -5.28 -6.78 7.63
N MET A 195 -4.17 -7.03 6.95
CA MET A 195 -3.94 -8.28 6.23
C MET A 195 -2.88 -9.07 7.00
N ASP A 196 -3.24 -10.28 7.42
CA ASP A 196 -2.36 -11.18 8.15
C ASP A 196 -1.32 -11.78 7.18
N ALA A 197 -0.05 -11.80 7.58
CA ALA A 197 1.01 -12.21 6.66
C ALA A 197 1.09 -13.71 6.41
N ASP A 198 0.62 -14.51 7.36
CA ASP A 198 0.77 -15.97 7.35
C ASP A 198 -0.27 -16.65 6.45
N ASP A 199 -1.53 -16.21 6.52
CA ASP A 199 -2.68 -16.85 5.85
C ASP A 199 -3.39 -15.92 4.85
N GLY A 200 -3.01 -14.63 4.80
CA GLY A 200 -3.68 -13.65 3.96
C GLY A 200 -5.04 -13.19 4.48
N THR A 201 -5.45 -13.60 5.68
CA THR A 201 -6.73 -13.22 6.29
C THR A 201 -6.85 -11.69 6.34
N VAL A 202 -7.99 -11.17 5.87
CA VAL A 202 -8.28 -9.73 5.87
C VAL A 202 -9.27 -9.39 6.97
N LYS A 203 -8.89 -8.44 7.82
CA LYS A 203 -9.76 -7.86 8.85
C LYS A 203 -9.99 -6.39 8.53
N ALA A 204 -11.23 -6.06 8.15
CA ALA A 204 -11.66 -4.70 7.90
C ALA A 204 -12.41 -4.14 9.11
N LYS A 205 -12.17 -2.87 9.44
CA LYS A 205 -12.96 -2.11 10.41
C LYS A 205 -13.29 -0.75 9.79
N PRO A 206 -14.55 -0.51 9.38
CA PRO A 206 -14.96 0.82 8.96
C PRO A 206 -14.93 1.79 10.14
N GLU A 207 -14.76 3.09 9.87
CA GLU A 207 -14.65 4.12 10.93
C GLU A 207 -15.82 4.03 11.94
N ASN A 208 -17.03 3.86 11.43
CA ASN A 208 -18.28 3.89 12.21
C ASN A 208 -18.94 2.52 12.43
N GLY A 209 -18.22 1.41 12.23
CA GLY A 209 -18.85 0.08 12.28
C GLY A 209 -18.07 -1.02 13.00
N GLU A 210 -18.71 -2.19 13.02
CA GLU A 210 -18.16 -3.41 13.60
C GLU A 210 -17.07 -4.02 12.70
N LYS A 211 -16.18 -4.81 13.30
CA LYS A 211 -15.09 -5.48 12.58
C LYS A 211 -15.68 -6.57 11.70
N ILE A 212 -15.27 -6.59 10.43
CA ILE A 212 -15.60 -7.63 9.46
C ILE A 212 -14.31 -8.45 9.25
N LYS A 213 -14.41 -9.77 9.35
CA LYS A 213 -13.33 -10.71 9.03
C LYS A 213 -13.71 -11.41 7.73
N GLU A 214 -12.82 -11.36 6.76
CA GLU A 214 -12.92 -12.12 5.51
C GLU A 214 -11.79 -13.15 5.51
N GLU A 215 -12.14 -14.42 5.28
CA GLU A 215 -11.24 -15.57 5.16
C GLU A 215 -11.07 -15.98 3.70
#